data_AF-A0A7J3F038-F1
#
_entry.id   AF-A0A7J3F038-F1
#
_cell.length_a   1.000
_cell.length_b   1.000
_cell.length_c   1.000
_cell.angle_alpha   90.00
_cell.angle_beta   90.00
_cell.angle_gamma   90.00
#
_symmetry.space_group_name_H-M   'P 1'
#
loop_
_entity.id
_entity.type
_entity.pdbx_description
1 polymer ?
#
loop_
_entity_poly.entity_id
_entity_poly.type
_entity_poly.pdbx_seq_one_letter_code
_entity_poly.pdbx_strand_id
1 'polypeptide(L)' 'MPEKLYTTGEVAKIFGVSYVAVKKWAYSGKIKYIKTPGGRYRYPEG' A
#
# COMPACT_ATOMS: atom_id res chain seq x y z
N MET A 1 -14.75 12.83 4.09
CA MET A 1 -13.39 13.19 3.64
C MET A 1 -12.94 12.12 2.67
N PRO A 2 -12.30 12.45 1.52
CA PRO A 2 -11.78 11.42 0.63
C PRO A 2 -10.75 10.57 1.38
N GLU A 3 -10.86 9.25 1.30
CA GLU A 3 -9.86 8.35 1.89
C GLU A 3 -8.50 8.60 1.24
N LYS A 4 -7.48 8.82 2.07
CA LYS A 4 -6.12 9.09 1.58
C LYS A 4 -5.50 7.78 1.10
N LEU A 5 -5.06 7.77 -0.16
CA LEU A 5 -4.48 6.59 -0.81
C LEU A 5 -2.96 6.72 -0.91
N TYR A 6 -2.25 5.95 -0.12
CA TYR A 6 -0.81 5.88 -0.15
C TYR A 6 -0.33 4.95 -1.28
N THR A 7 0.76 5.31 -1.94
CA THR A 7 1.54 4.38 -2.75
C THR A 7 2.28 3.38 -1.87
N THR A 8 2.69 2.24 -2.43
CA THR A 8 3.56 1.29 -1.72
C THR A 8 4.84 1.95 -1.17
N GLY A 9 5.39 2.95 -1.88
CA GLY A 9 6.59 3.67 -1.44
C GLY A 9 6.33 4.62 -0.27
N GLU A 10 5.16 5.27 -0.23
CA GLU A 10 4.75 6.08 0.92
C GLU A 10 4.49 5.21 2.14
N VAL A 11 3.79 4.09 1.99
CA VAL A 11 3.63 3.11 3.08
C VAL A 11 4.99 2.63 3.57
N ALA A 12 5.91 2.30 2.66
CA ALA A 12 7.26 1.89 3.03
C ALA A 12 7.98 2.95 3.88
N LYS A 13 7.86 4.24 3.51
CA LYS A 13 8.43 5.36 4.28
C LYS A 13 7.76 5.55 5.63
N ILE A 14 6.43 5.47 5.70
CA ILE A 14 5.65 5.64 6.94
C ILE A 14 6.04 4.57 7.96
N PHE A 15 6.16 3.31 7.52
CA PHE A 15 6.48 2.18 8.38
C PHE A 15 8.00 1.93 8.54
N GLY A 16 8.86 2.70 7.84
CA GLY A 16 10.31 2.51 7.88
C GLY A 16 10.77 1.15 7.32
N VAL A 17 10.01 0.55 6.41
CA VAL A 17 10.28 -0.77 5.83
C VAL A 17 10.63 -0.69 4.35
N SER A 18 11.12 -1.78 3.77
CA SER A 18 11.33 -1.85 2.33
C SER A 18 10.02 -1.95 1.56
N TYR A 19 10.00 -1.44 0.33
CA TYR A 19 8.87 -1.61 -0.61
C TYR A 19 8.48 -3.08 -0.81
N VAL A 20 9.44 -4.00 -0.76
CA VAL A 20 9.22 -5.45 -0.88
C VAL A 20 8.41 -5.98 0.32
N ALA A 21 8.67 -5.48 1.53
CA ALA A 21 7.90 -5.85 2.72
C ALA A 21 6.42 -5.44 2.60
N VAL A 22 6.17 -4.22 2.13
CA VAL A 22 4.79 -3.73 1.89
C VAL A 22 4.07 -4.58 0.84
N LYS A 23 4.77 -4.94 -0.25
CA LYS A 23 4.22 -5.89 -1.25
C LYS A 23 3.91 -7.25 -0.63
N LYS A 24 4.80 -7.80 0.19
CA LYS A 24 4.56 -9.08 0.89
C LYS A 24 3.31 -9.01 1.78
N TRP A 25 3.11 -7.91 2.50
CA TRP A 25 1.90 -7.72 3.32
C TRP A 25 0.64 -7.66 2.47
N ALA A 26 0.69 -6.99 1.32
CA ALA A 26 -0.42 -6.94 0.38
C ALA A 26 -0.75 -8.34 -0.19
N TYR A 27 0.28 -9.10 -0.59
CA TYR A 27 0.10 -10.46 -1.09
C TYR A 27 -0.37 -11.44 -0.01
N SER A 28 0.07 -11.26 1.23
CA SER A 28 -0.37 -12.08 2.36
C SER A 28 -1.74 -11.66 2.92
N GLY A 29 -2.38 -10.63 2.37
CA GLY A 29 -3.66 -10.11 2.86
C GLY A 29 -3.59 -9.40 4.22
N LYS A 30 -2.38 -9.03 4.70
CA LYS A 30 -2.19 -8.34 5.98
C LYS A 30 -2.63 -6.88 5.94
N ILE A 31 -2.59 -6.27 4.75
CA ILE A 31 -3.02 -4.89 4.52
C ILE A 31 -3.96 -4.85 3.33
N LYS A 32 -4.98 -4.00 3.42
CA LYS A 32 -5.88 -3.74 2.30
C LYS A 32 -5.13 -2.97 1.22
N TYR A 33 -5.43 -3.28 -0.04
CA TYR A 33 -4.90 -2.53 -1.17
C TYR A 33 -5.94 -2.47 -2.29
N ILE A 34 -5.86 -1.42 -3.08
CA ILE A 34 -6.62 -1.19 -4.29
C ILE A 34 -5.63 -1.24 -5.44
N LYS A 35 -5.95 -2.03 -6.46
CA LYS A 35 -5.17 -2.08 -7.70
C LYS A 35 -5.78 -1.09 -8.68
N THR A 36 -5.01 -0.10 -9.10
CA THR A 36 -5.46 0.82 -10.15
C THR A 36 -5.50 0.07 -11.50
N PRO A 37 -6.27 0.55 -12.49
CA PRO A 37 -6.27 -0.02 -13.84
C PRO A 37 -4.86 -0.13 -14.46
N GLY A 38 -3.95 0.79 -14.11
CA GLY A 38 -2.54 0.75 -14.52
C GLY A 38 -1.64 -0.19 -13.69
N GLY A 39 -2.21 -1.07 -12.87
CA GLY A 39 -1.48 -2.09 -12.11
C GLY A 39 -0.74 -1.58 -10.87
N ARG A 40 -0.94 -0.31 -10.47
CA ARG A 40 -0.31 0.26 -9.27
C ARG A 40 -1.11 -0.08 -8.03
N TYR A 41 -0.40 -0.26 -6.92
CA TYR A 41 -0.99 -0.54 -5.62
C TYR A 41 -1.23 0.78 -4.89
N ARG A 42 -2.44 0.92 -4.34
CA ARG A 42 -2.85 2.03 -3.49
C ARG A 42 -3.35 1.46 -2.16
N TYR A 43 -2.92 2.04 -1.06
CA TYR A 43 -3.24 1.58 0.29
C TYR A 43 -4.11 2.64 0.95
N PRO A 44 -5.34 2.31 1.36
CA PRO A 44 -6.13 3.21 2.19
C PRO A 44 -5.47 3.36 3.56
N GLU A 45 -5.70 4.52 4.18
CA GLU A 45 -5.26 4.81 5.55
C GLU A 45 -6.02 3.99 6.62
N GLY A 46 -7.23 3.54 6.29
CA GLY A 46 -8.19 2.90 7.21
C GLY A 46 -8.24 1.37 7.20
#